data_AF-A0A9D7I9D4-F1
#
_entry.id   AF-A0A9D7I9D4-F1
#
_cell.length_a   1.000
_cell.length_b   1.000
_cell.length_c   1.000
_cell.angle_alpha   90.00
_cell.angle_beta   90.00
_cell.angle_gamma   90.00
#
_symmetry.space_group_name_H-M   'P 1'
#
loop_
_entity.id
_entity.type
_entity.pdbx_description
1 polymer ?
#
loop_
_entity_poly.entity_id
_entity_poly.type
_entity_poly.pdbx_seq_one_letter_code
_entity_poly.pdbx_strand_id
1 'polypeptide(L)'
;MNIRAFSLTLVLVFVLLAAFATLNWVAMAAPSTLSLGFVDVIAPLGLVMLVFTAAISGLLIVYIVLLQAGIILEARRLTKEVKAQRELADTAEASRFTELRTLLEGELRRIEAQTAASNREFVARMEQSERGMQQDLAEATGTLSACLGEIEDKLDRVLDPVHALGMAPQAER
;
A
#
# COMPACT_ATOMS: atom_id res chain seq x y z
N MET A 1 -16.50 29.49 -15.75
CA MET A 1 -17.17 30.26 -16.83
C MET A 1 -16.80 29.62 -18.15
N ASN A 2 -17.76 29.06 -18.89
CA ASN A 2 -17.46 28.25 -20.07
C ASN A 2 -16.92 29.16 -21.18
N ILE A 3 -15.66 29.00 -21.57
CA ILE A 3 -14.97 29.86 -22.55
C ILE A 3 -15.76 29.98 -23.87
N ARG A 4 -16.45 28.90 -24.24
CA ARG A 4 -17.33 28.81 -25.42
C ARG A 4 -18.55 29.73 -25.29
N ALA A 5 -19.18 29.78 -24.12
CA ALA A 5 -20.32 30.66 -23.88
C ALA A 5 -19.89 32.13 -23.92
N PHE A 6 -18.76 32.48 -23.29
CA PHE A 6 -18.21 33.84 -23.35
C PHE A 6 -17.85 34.27 -24.78
N SER A 7 -17.20 33.38 -25.55
CA SER A 7 -16.86 33.64 -26.96
C SER A 7 -18.11 33.81 -27.84
N LEU A 8 -19.15 32.98 -27.65
CA LEU A 8 -20.42 33.13 -28.35
C LEU A 8 -21.11 34.46 -28.01
N THR A 9 -21.15 34.84 -26.73
CA THR A 9 -21.71 36.13 -26.31
C THR A 9 -20.93 37.30 -26.90
N LEU A 10 -19.60 37.24 -26.92
CA LEU A 10 -18.76 38.29 -27.50
C LEU A 10 -19.02 38.46 -29.00
N VAL A 11 -19.07 37.36 -29.75
CA VAL A 11 -19.39 37.37 -31.19
C VAL A 11 -20.79 37.95 -31.42
N LEU A 12 -21.77 37.54 -30.61
CA LEU A 12 -23.14 38.06 -30.69
C LEU A 12 -23.18 39.59 -30.49
N VAL A 13 -22.47 40.12 -29.48
CA VAL A 13 -22.38 41.57 -29.23
C VAL A 13 -21.74 42.31 -30.40
N PHE A 14 -20.68 41.76 -31.00
CA PHE A 14 -20.04 42.35 -32.19
C PHE A 14 -20.98 42.36 -33.41
N VAL A 15 -21.74 41.29 -33.62
CA VAL A 15 -22.74 41.22 -34.69
C VAL A 15 -23.85 42.25 -34.47
N LEU A 16 -24.36 42.39 -33.24
CA LEU A 16 -25.34 43.41 -32.88
C LEU A 16 -24.80 44.83 -33.10
N LEU A 17 -23.55 45.09 -32.70
CA LEU A 17 -22.88 46.38 -32.90
C LEU A 17 -22.75 46.70 -34.40
N ALA A 18 -22.31 45.73 -35.20
CA ALA A 18 -22.17 45.89 -36.66
C ALA A 18 -23.53 46.11 -37.34
N ALA A 19 -24.57 45.38 -36.93
CA ALA A 19 -25.92 45.57 -37.44
C ALA A 19 -26.46 46.96 -37.08
N PHE A 20 -26.26 47.41 -35.84
CA PHE A 20 -26.62 48.76 -35.39
C PHE A 20 -25.90 49.84 -36.20
N ALA A 21 -24.59 49.71 -36.40
CA ALA A 21 -23.79 50.65 -37.19
C ALA A 21 -24.24 50.72 -38.66
N THR A 22 -24.58 49.57 -39.25
CA THR A 22 -25.05 49.48 -40.64
C THR A 22 -26.43 50.13 -40.81
N LEU A 23 -27.36 49.85 -39.88
CA LEU A 23 -28.69 50.48 -39.88
C LEU A 23 -28.63 51.99 -39.67
N ASN A 24 -27.66 52.47 -38.88
CA ASN A 24 -27.47 53.89 -38.58
C ASN A 24 -26.34 54.53 -39.41
N TRP A 25 -26.05 54.00 -40.60
CA TRP A 25 -24.90 54.42 -41.41
C TRP A 25 -24.90 55.93 -41.73
N VAL A 26 -26.05 56.47 -42.14
CA VAL A 26 -26.19 57.89 -42.51
C VAL A 26 -25.88 58.81 -41.33
N ALA A 27 -26.34 58.45 -40.13
CA ALA A 27 -26.07 59.22 -38.91
C ALA A 27 -24.59 59.13 -38.51
N MET A 28 -23.95 57.97 -38.70
CA MET A 28 -22.54 57.76 -38.36
C MET A 28 -21.59 58.45 -39.35
N ALA A 29 -21.98 58.56 -40.62
CA ALA A 29 -21.22 59.23 -41.68
C ALA A 29 -21.48 60.75 -41.77
N ALA A 30 -22.37 61.28 -40.93
CA ALA A 30 -22.65 62.72 -40.89
C ALA A 30 -21.38 63.50 -40.50
N PRO A 31 -20.96 64.51 -41.30
CA PRO A 31 -19.79 65.33 -40.97
C PRO A 31 -20.01 66.10 -39.66
N SER A 32 -19.03 66.04 -38.75
CA SER A 32 -19.03 66.84 -37.54
C SER A 32 -17.67 67.50 -37.32
N THR A 33 -17.68 68.66 -36.65
CA THR A 33 -16.46 69.34 -36.21
C THR A 33 -15.99 68.70 -34.91
N LEU A 34 -14.87 67.98 -34.95
CA LEU A 34 -14.23 67.44 -33.75
C LEU A 34 -13.12 68.38 -33.29
N SER A 35 -13.14 68.74 -32.01
CA SER A 35 -12.00 69.41 -31.38
C SER A 35 -11.06 68.38 -30.77
N LEU A 36 -9.79 68.35 -31.20
CA LEU A 36 -8.72 67.54 -30.61
C LEU A 36 -8.02 68.27 -29.45
N GLY A 37 -8.68 69.27 -28.85
CA GLY A 37 -8.15 70.12 -27.79
C GLY A 37 -7.29 71.27 -28.30
N PHE A 38 -6.48 71.06 -29.34
CA PHE A 38 -5.62 72.10 -29.95
C PHE A 38 -5.96 72.43 -31.40
N VAL A 39 -6.66 71.54 -32.10
CA VAL A 39 -7.01 71.67 -33.53
C VAL A 39 -8.42 71.13 -33.75
N ASP A 40 -9.21 71.81 -34.57
CA ASP A 40 -10.52 71.32 -35.01
C ASP A 40 -10.40 70.63 -36.37
N VAL A 41 -10.95 69.42 -36.47
CA VAL A 41 -10.95 68.59 -37.68
C VAL A 41 -12.38 68.23 -38.04
N ILE A 42 -12.73 68.33 -39.32
CA ILE A 42 -14.02 67.89 -39.83
C ILE A 42 -13.92 66.41 -40.19
N ALA A 43 -14.55 65.55 -39.39
CA ALA A 43 -14.64 64.13 -39.66
C ALA A 43 -15.96 63.57 -39.12
N PRO A 44 -16.49 62.47 -39.67
CA PRO A 44 -17.66 61.83 -39.09
C PRO A 44 -17.32 61.20 -37.73
N LEU A 45 -17.74 61.84 -36.63
CA LEU A 45 -17.44 61.38 -35.26
C LEU A 45 -17.86 59.92 -35.03
N GLY A 46 -19.00 59.50 -35.58
CA GLY A 46 -19.52 58.14 -35.42
C GLY A 46 -18.57 57.08 -35.99
N LEU A 47 -18.02 57.35 -37.17
CA LEU A 47 -17.07 56.47 -37.85
C LEU A 47 -15.73 56.44 -37.10
N VAL A 48 -15.26 57.58 -36.60
CA VAL A 48 -14.05 57.67 -35.77
C VAL A 48 -14.22 56.83 -34.50
N MET A 49 -15.30 57.03 -33.74
CA MET A 49 -15.58 56.26 -32.52
C MET A 49 -15.71 54.76 -32.77
N LEU A 50 -16.31 54.36 -33.90
CA LEU A 50 -16.45 52.95 -34.28
C LEU A 50 -15.08 52.30 -34.56
N VAL A 51 -14.19 52.99 -35.28
CA VAL A 51 -12.83 52.52 -35.55
C VAL A 51 -12.03 52.37 -34.25
N PHE A 52 -12.08 53.38 -33.37
CA PHE A 52 -11.39 53.31 -32.07
C PHE A 52 -11.92 52.16 -31.21
N THR A 53 -13.25 51.99 -31.14
CA THR A 53 -13.88 50.90 -30.38
C THR A 53 -13.45 49.54 -30.92
N ALA A 54 -13.48 49.36 -32.25
CA ALA A 54 -13.05 48.12 -32.89
C ALA A 54 -11.56 47.82 -32.64
N ALA A 55 -10.70 48.84 -32.71
CA ALA A 55 -9.27 48.70 -32.43
C ALA A 55 -8.99 48.29 -30.98
N ILE A 56 -9.63 48.97 -30.01
CA ILE A 56 -9.47 48.68 -28.57
C ILE A 56 -10.00 47.28 -28.26
N SER A 57 -11.18 46.91 -28.76
CA SER A 57 -11.71 45.56 -28.55
C SER A 57 -10.82 44.49 -29.20
N GLY A 58 -10.28 44.73 -30.39
CA GLY A 58 -9.34 43.81 -31.03
C GLY A 58 -8.08 43.60 -30.18
N LEU A 59 -7.50 44.68 -29.66
CA LEU A 59 -6.35 44.61 -28.77
C LEU A 59 -6.66 43.84 -27.47
N LEU A 60 -7.84 44.07 -26.88
CA LEU A 60 -8.31 43.34 -25.71
C LEU A 60 -8.44 41.84 -25.97
N ILE A 61 -9.01 41.45 -27.13
CA ILE A 61 -9.13 40.05 -27.52
C ILE A 61 -7.74 39.41 -27.65
N VAL A 62 -6.81 40.07 -28.34
CA VAL A 62 -5.42 39.59 -28.47
C VAL A 62 -4.77 39.44 -27.10
N TYR A 63 -4.91 40.43 -26.22
CA TYR A 63 -4.37 40.38 -24.86
C TYR A 63 -4.94 39.21 -24.04
N ILE A 64 -6.26 38.98 -24.09
CA ILE A 64 -6.92 37.86 -23.41
C ILE A 64 -6.43 36.51 -23.96
N VAL A 65 -6.25 36.38 -25.28
CA VAL A 65 -5.72 35.17 -25.91
C VAL A 65 -4.29 34.89 -25.46
N LEU A 66 -3.44 35.93 -25.38
CA LEU A 66 -2.08 35.81 -24.87
C LEU A 66 -2.05 35.39 -23.40
N LEU A 67 -2.94 35.93 -22.56
CA LEU A 67 -3.10 35.53 -21.16
C LEU A 67 -3.48 34.04 -21.03
N GLN A 68 -4.43 33.57 -21.85
CA GLN A 68 -4.82 32.15 -21.85
C GLN A 68 -3.71 31.23 -22.33
N ALA A 69 -2.89 31.65 -23.31
CA ALA A 69 -1.75 30.88 -23.76
C ALA A 69 -0.72 30.65 -22.63
N GLY A 70 -0.51 31.64 -21.77
CA GLY A 70 0.31 31.52 -20.56
C GLY A 70 -0.23 30.47 -19.59
N ILE A 71 -1.55 30.51 -19.30
CA ILE A 71 -2.22 29.58 -18.38
C ILE A 71 -2.13 28.12 -18.87
N ILE A 72 -2.24 27.88 -20.18
CA ILE A 72 -2.13 26.53 -20.76
C ILE A 72 -0.69 25.98 -20.64
N LEU A 73 0.32 26.84 -20.77
CA LEU A 73 1.71 26.46 -20.56
C LEU A 73 2.01 26.15 -19.10
N GLU A 74 1.48 26.93 -18.16
CA GLU A 74 1.63 26.71 -16.72
C GLU A 74 0.94 25.42 -16.26
N ALA A 75 -0.27 25.13 -16.77
CA ALA A 75 -0.96 23.86 -16.50
C ALA A 75 -0.15 22.64 -16.97
N ARG A 76 0.56 22.76 -18.11
CA ARG A 76 1.47 21.70 -18.59
C ARG A 76 2.70 21.53 -17.71
N ARG A 77 3.26 22.62 -17.15
CA ARG A 77 4.39 22.55 -16.21
C ARG A 77 3.97 21.89 -14.89
N LEU A 78 2.85 22.32 -14.31
CA LEU A 78 2.31 21.74 -13.08
C LEU A 78 1.98 20.24 -13.22
N THR A 79 1.46 19.81 -14.37
CA THR A 79 1.20 18.39 -14.64
C THR A 79 2.50 17.57 -14.74
N LYS A 80 3.60 18.16 -15.21
CA LYS A 80 4.92 17.50 -15.21
C LYS A 80 5.49 17.36 -13.81
N GLU A 81 5.37 18.41 -12.99
CA GLU A 81 5.81 18.38 -11.59
C GLU A 81 5.07 17.30 -10.78
N VAL A 82 3.74 17.23 -10.92
CA VAL A 82 2.91 16.22 -10.23
C VAL A 82 3.21 14.80 -10.73
N LYS A 83 3.49 14.61 -12.02
CA LYS A 83 3.88 13.30 -12.56
C LYS A 83 5.25 12.85 -12.07
N ALA A 84 6.24 13.75 -12.03
CA ALA A 84 7.57 13.46 -11.53
C ALA A 84 7.55 13.09 -10.03
N GLN A 85 6.74 13.81 -9.23
CA GLN A 85 6.56 13.47 -7.81
C GLN A 85 5.87 12.13 -7.60
N ARG A 86 4.90 11.78 -8.46
CA ARG A 86 4.20 10.49 -8.39
C ARG A 86 5.11 9.32 -8.75
N GLU A 87 5.98 9.48 -9.75
CA GLU A 87 6.95 8.45 -10.13
C GLU A 87 8.00 8.21 -9.03
N LEU A 88 8.46 9.28 -8.36
CA LEU A 88 9.34 9.17 -7.19
C LEU A 88 8.63 8.52 -6.00
N ALA A 89 7.36 8.83 -5.77
CA ALA A 89 6.55 8.22 -4.71
C ALA A 89 6.30 6.73 -4.99
N ASP A 90 5.88 6.36 -6.21
CA ASP A 90 5.61 4.98 -6.59
C ASP A 90 6.89 4.11 -6.49
N THR A 91 8.06 4.67 -6.84
CA THR A 91 9.35 3.98 -6.71
C THR A 91 9.74 3.79 -5.24
N ALA A 92 9.54 4.81 -4.39
CA ALA A 92 9.80 4.71 -2.96
C ALA A 92 8.85 3.72 -2.26
N GLU A 93 7.59 3.68 -2.67
CA GLU A 93 6.59 2.72 -2.20
C GLU A 93 6.93 1.29 -2.63
N ALA A 94 7.39 1.08 -3.87
CA ALA A 94 7.85 -0.24 -4.33
C ALA A 94 9.05 -0.76 -3.53
N SER A 95 10.00 0.12 -3.19
CA SER A 95 11.14 -0.22 -2.32
C SER A 95 10.67 -0.61 -0.92
N ARG A 96 9.76 0.15 -0.32
CA ARG A 96 9.18 -0.16 1.00
C ARG A 96 8.42 -1.48 1.01
N PHE A 97 7.64 -1.76 -0.04
CA PHE A 97 6.92 -3.01 -0.16
C PHE A 97 7.88 -4.20 -0.28
N THR A 98 8.96 -4.04 -1.04
CA THR A 98 10.01 -5.06 -1.19
C THR A 98 10.75 -5.29 0.13
N GLU A 99 11.09 -4.24 0.87
CA GLU A 99 11.73 -4.32 2.17
C GLU A 99 10.84 -5.02 3.20
N LEU A 100 9.57 -4.61 3.32
CA LEU A 100 8.60 -5.24 4.22
C LEU A 100 8.39 -6.72 3.88
N ARG A 101 8.31 -7.06 2.60
CA ARG A 101 8.21 -8.46 2.16
C ARG A 101 9.45 -9.26 2.57
N THR A 102 10.64 -8.69 2.39
CA THR A 102 11.90 -9.35 2.76
C THR A 102 12.00 -9.57 4.26
N LEU A 103 11.60 -8.58 5.07
CA LEU A 103 11.53 -8.70 6.53
C LEU A 103 10.53 -9.79 6.96
N LEU A 104 9.34 -9.80 6.35
CA LEU A 104 8.30 -10.78 6.65
C LEU A 104 8.76 -12.21 6.30
N GLU A 105 9.33 -12.40 5.11
CA GLU A 105 9.92 -13.68 4.70
C GLU A 105 11.05 -14.12 5.65
N GLY A 106 11.85 -13.18 6.15
CA GLY A 106 12.87 -13.43 7.18
C GLY A 106 12.29 -13.90 8.51
N GLU A 107 11.27 -13.21 9.02
CA GLU A 107 10.59 -13.58 10.28
C GLU A 107 9.87 -14.92 10.18
N LEU A 108 9.20 -15.21 9.05
CA LEU A 108 8.58 -16.53 8.82
C LEU A 108 9.61 -17.65 8.87
N ARG A 109 10.76 -17.50 8.20
CA ARG A 109 11.86 -18.48 8.26
C ARG A 109 12.40 -18.65 9.67
N ARG A 110 12.49 -17.55 10.43
CA ARG A 110 12.94 -17.59 11.83
C ARG A 110 11.97 -18.36 12.72
N ILE A 111 10.66 -18.12 12.57
CA ILE A 111 9.61 -18.85 13.30
C ILE A 111 9.64 -20.34 12.95
N GLU A 112 9.78 -20.68 11.66
CA GLU A 112 9.86 -22.06 11.20
C GLU A 112 11.08 -22.78 11.78
N ALA A 113 12.25 -22.12 11.77
CA ALA A 113 13.47 -22.66 12.36
C ALA A 113 13.34 -22.85 13.88
N GLN A 114 12.75 -21.87 14.59
CA GLN A 114 12.53 -21.96 16.03
C GLN A 114 11.53 -23.07 16.39
N THR A 115 10.46 -23.22 15.60
CA THR A 115 9.46 -24.29 15.78
C THR A 115 10.08 -25.65 15.53
N ALA A 116 10.89 -25.80 14.47
CA ALA A 116 11.59 -27.06 14.19
C ALA A 116 12.59 -27.42 15.30
N ALA A 117 13.30 -26.43 15.86
CA ALA A 117 14.22 -26.63 16.98
C ALA A 117 13.46 -27.05 18.25
N SER A 118 12.36 -26.35 18.59
CA SER A 118 11.53 -26.68 19.75
C SER A 118 10.90 -28.08 19.63
N ASN A 119 10.43 -28.46 18.44
CA ASN A 119 9.89 -29.81 18.21
C ASN A 119 10.96 -30.88 18.35
N ARG A 120 12.18 -30.66 17.84
CA ARG A 120 13.29 -31.60 18.04
C ARG A 120 13.65 -31.75 19.51
N GLU A 121 13.70 -30.65 20.25
CA GLU A 121 13.97 -30.70 21.69
C GLU A 121 12.85 -31.43 22.43
N PHE A 122 11.59 -31.19 22.09
CA PHE A 122 10.44 -31.87 22.66
C PHE A 122 10.49 -33.38 22.41
N VAL A 123 10.76 -33.80 21.16
CA VAL A 123 10.92 -35.21 20.80
C VAL A 123 12.08 -35.84 21.56
N ALA A 124 13.22 -35.16 21.66
CA ALA A 124 14.37 -35.65 22.41
C ALA A 124 14.07 -35.84 23.91
N ARG A 125 13.36 -34.90 24.54
CA ARG A 125 12.90 -35.03 25.93
C ARG A 125 11.91 -36.17 26.11
N MET A 126 11.01 -36.37 25.14
CA MET A 126 10.05 -37.47 25.15
C MET A 126 10.76 -38.83 25.09
N GLU A 127 11.72 -39.00 24.17
CA GLU A 127 12.53 -40.21 24.06
C GLU A 127 13.35 -40.47 25.33
N GLN A 128 13.92 -39.43 25.94
CA GLN A 128 14.66 -39.56 27.21
C GLN A 128 13.74 -40.04 28.34
N SER A 129 12.53 -39.47 28.44
CA SER A 129 11.54 -39.91 29.43
C SER A 129 11.08 -41.33 29.20
N GLU A 130 10.87 -41.73 27.94
CA GLU A 130 10.47 -43.10 27.59
C GLU A 130 11.55 -44.11 27.97
N ARG A 131 12.82 -43.81 27.67
CA ARG A 131 13.95 -44.66 28.08
C ARG A 131 14.08 -44.76 29.59
N GLY A 132 13.86 -43.67 30.33
CA GLY A 132 13.83 -43.68 31.79
C GLY A 132 12.75 -44.62 32.33
N MET A 133 11.52 -44.51 31.81
CA MET A 133 10.42 -45.41 32.20
C MET A 133 10.72 -46.88 31.88
N GLN A 134 11.30 -47.18 30.71
CA GLN A 134 11.68 -48.54 30.34
C GLN A 134 12.76 -49.11 31.28
N GLN A 135 13.72 -48.27 31.70
CA GLN A 135 14.77 -48.66 32.63
C GLN A 135 14.21 -48.91 34.04
N ASP A 136 13.37 -48.02 34.56
CA ASP A 136 12.69 -48.19 35.85
C ASP A 136 11.83 -49.48 35.86
N LEU A 137 11.12 -49.76 34.77
CA LEU A 137 10.35 -50.99 34.59
C LEU A 137 11.24 -52.24 34.56
N ALA A 138 12.38 -52.18 33.87
CA ALA A 138 13.34 -53.28 33.81
C ALA A 138 13.96 -53.56 35.20
N GLU A 139 14.32 -52.52 35.94
CA GLU A 139 14.86 -52.62 37.29
C GLU A 139 13.82 -53.17 38.29
N ALA A 140 12.57 -52.70 38.20
CA ALA A 140 11.47 -53.23 39.00
C ALA A 140 11.24 -54.73 38.72
N THR A 141 11.25 -55.14 37.45
CA THR A 141 11.08 -56.55 37.03
C THR A 141 12.25 -57.41 37.53
N GLY A 142 13.48 -56.90 37.43
CA GLY A 142 14.67 -57.56 37.96
C GLY A 142 14.62 -57.73 39.49
N THR A 143 14.22 -56.68 40.21
CA THR A 143 14.05 -56.72 41.67
C THR A 143 12.95 -57.69 42.09
N LEU A 144 11.81 -57.67 41.40
CA LEU A 144 10.72 -58.63 41.63
C LEU A 144 11.17 -60.07 41.40
N SER A 145 11.95 -60.33 40.35
CA SER A 145 12.51 -61.66 40.07
C SER A 145 13.50 -62.10 41.14
N ALA A 146 14.33 -61.19 41.65
CA ALA A 146 15.25 -61.47 42.75
C ALA A 146 14.50 -61.77 44.06
N CYS A 147 13.48 -60.97 44.41
CA CYS A 147 12.62 -61.24 45.56
C CYS A 147 11.89 -62.57 45.43
N LEU A 148 11.37 -62.89 44.25
CA LEU A 148 10.73 -64.18 43.98
C LEU A 148 11.72 -65.34 44.14
N GLY A 149 12.92 -65.22 43.58
CA GLY A 149 13.97 -66.22 43.72
C GLY A 149 14.42 -66.44 45.17
N GLU A 150 14.48 -65.39 45.99
CA GLU A 150 14.79 -65.55 47.42
C GLU A 150 13.64 -66.18 48.21
N ILE A 151 12.38 -65.90 47.86
CA ILE A 151 11.23 -66.59 48.44
C ILE A 151 11.27 -68.08 48.07
N GLU A 152 11.56 -68.39 46.80
CA GLU A 152 11.67 -69.76 46.29
C GLU A 152 12.81 -70.52 46.98
N ASP A 153 14.00 -69.92 47.14
CA ASP A 153 15.13 -70.51 47.87
C ASP A 153 14.82 -70.75 49.36
N LYS A 154 14.13 -69.81 50.02
CA LYS A 154 13.66 -70.00 51.41
C LYS A 154 12.63 -71.12 51.50
N LEU A 155 11.74 -71.26 50.52
CA LEU A 155 10.77 -72.34 50.49
C LEU A 155 11.46 -73.69 50.31
N ASP A 156 12.40 -73.81 49.38
CA ASP A 156 13.16 -75.03 49.11
C ASP A 156 13.97 -75.46 50.35
N ARG A 157 14.62 -74.49 51.02
CA ARG A 157 15.36 -74.72 52.27
C ARG A 157 14.47 -75.14 53.45
N VAL A 158 13.21 -74.74 53.49
CA VAL A 158 12.23 -75.19 54.51
C VAL A 158 11.62 -76.54 54.14
N LEU A 159 11.56 -76.89 52.85
CA LEU A 159 11.06 -78.16 52.35
C LEU A 159 12.10 -79.29 52.47
N ASP A 160 13.39 -78.98 52.30
CA ASP A 160 14.51 -79.93 52.47
C ASP A 160 14.63 -80.61 53.85
N PRO A 161 14.42 -79.93 55.01
CA PRO A 161 14.44 -80.60 56.31
C PRO A 161 13.30 -81.62 56.49
N VAL A 162 12.27 -81.61 55.63
CA VAL A 162 11.22 -82.64 55.63
C VAL A 162 11.68 -83.93 54.94
N HIS A 163 12.61 -83.87 53.96
CA HIS A 163 13.22 -85.06 53.39
C HIS A 163 14.29 -85.70 54.30
N ALA A 164 14.92 -84.92 55.19
CA ALA A 164 15.88 -85.44 56.16
C ALA A 164 15.23 -86.19 57.35
N LEU A 165 13.93 -86.02 57.58
CA LEU A 165 13.17 -86.69 58.65
C LEU A 165 12.36 -87.92 58.16
N GLY A 166 12.50 -88.31 56.89
CA GLY A 166 11.79 -89.45 56.27
C GLY A 166 12.59 -90.75 56.10
N MET A 167 13.88 -90.79 56.47
CA MET A 167 14.73 -91.99 56.34
C MET A 167 15.42 -92.36 57.65
N ALA A 168 14.62 -92.70 58.65
CA ALA A 168 14.92 -93.73 59.64
C ALA A 168 13.61 -94.06 60.36
N PRO A 169 13.24 -95.34 60.59
CA PRO A 169 14.14 -96.15 61.40
C PRO A 169 14.10 -97.68 61.26
N GLN A 170 15.14 -98.28 61.86
CA GLN A 170 15.22 -99.58 62.54
C GLN A 170 15.54 -100.89 61.78
N ALA A 171 16.34 -101.67 62.52
CA ALA A 171 16.65 -103.10 62.46
C ALA A 171 17.76 -103.49 61.45
N GLU A 172 18.79 -104.26 61.80
CA GLU A 172 18.97 -105.21 62.89
C GLU A 172 20.46 -105.63 62.98
N ARG A 173 20.93 -105.90 64.21
CA ARG A 173 22.16 -106.63 64.63
C ARG A 173 23.44 -105.86 64.89
#